data_AF-A0A087HL34-F1
#
_entry.id   AF-A0A087HL34-F1
#
_cell.length_a   1.000
_cell.length_b   1.000
_cell.length_c   1.000
_cell.angle_alpha   90.00
_cell.angle_beta   90.00
_cell.angle_gamma   90.00
#
_symmetry.space_group_name_H-M   'P 1'
#
loop_
_entity.id
_entity.type
_entity.pdbx_description
1 polymer ?
#
loop_
_entity_poly.entity_id
_entity_poly.type
_entity_poly.pdbx_seq_one_letter_code
_entity_poly.pdbx_strand_id
1 'polypeptide(L)'
;MRCLLLWTHLSLLLVLILDSTHLTASYCPNQRCGNLTKIPYPFGIGKGCYLNGWFEIQCNNSTSGEPIPYLPKINKDVVGINLPTEVSDLYVDKPYGSLRIKTKITSMGCSNNSDEIKFGEPLNFTGTPFTIGASNTLIALGCNNKATLTHLEPRLVGCITTCEPRKKGDSQGCNGNKCCQADQPSEVGSIIGVSIEDYPTNRTRGRGCRVAFLTDEFRQVKNYINPNPQWFYDRQYVILQLRWVIPMTNLSFIKPLGCRDTADRIKYGSTIAPCACDINYLITGIGCGCTSGYRGNPYILGGCKDIDECLDKGYCSETGLTCVNLRGGYNCVHKKDKTLPITIGLCVGFGVLILFGVTFWLYKFIKRRRKINRKNKFFKRNGGLLLKQQLTSKEGSIEKTIVFNSKELEKATENFSSNRVLGQGGQGTVYKGMLVNGQIVAVKRSKVVDEDKLEEFINEVVILSQINHRNIVKLIGCCLETEVPLLVYEYISNG
;
A
#
# COMPACT_ATOMS: atom_id res chain seq x y z
N MET A 1 -18.20 -17.03 32.62
CA MET A 1 -17.71 -16.96 31.22
C MET A 1 -16.81 -15.76 30.89
N ARG A 2 -16.97 -14.58 31.52
CA ARG A 2 -16.11 -13.40 31.21
C ARG A 2 -14.69 -13.44 31.80
N CYS A 3 -14.43 -14.17 32.89
CA CYS A 3 -13.08 -14.31 33.46
C CYS A 3 -12.16 -15.26 32.67
N LEU A 4 -12.71 -16.31 32.05
CA LEU A 4 -11.91 -17.25 31.24
C LEU A 4 -11.34 -16.59 29.97
N LEU A 5 -12.09 -15.68 29.35
CA LEU A 5 -11.64 -14.91 28.19
C LEU A 5 -10.50 -13.93 28.54
N LEU A 6 -10.54 -13.33 29.73
CA LEU A 6 -9.46 -12.43 30.17
C LEU A 6 -8.17 -13.20 30.42
N TRP A 7 -8.23 -14.41 31.00
CA TRP A 7 -7.07 -15.25 31.21
C TRP A 7 -6.46 -15.73 29.90
N THR A 8 -7.28 -16.13 28.92
CA THR A 8 -6.76 -16.54 27.59
C THR A 8 -6.09 -15.40 26.84
N HIS A 9 -6.61 -14.17 26.96
CA HIS A 9 -5.98 -12.99 26.35
C HIS A 9 -4.70 -12.57 27.08
N LEU A 10 -4.65 -12.68 28.41
CA LEU A 10 -3.45 -12.37 29.19
C LEU A 10 -2.34 -13.40 28.94
N SER A 11 -2.68 -14.69 28.81
CA SER A 11 -1.72 -15.73 28.43
C SER A 11 -1.25 -15.59 26.99
N LEU A 12 -2.11 -15.15 26.05
CA LEU A 12 -1.68 -14.84 24.68
C LEU A 12 -0.74 -13.62 24.65
N LEU A 13 -1.01 -12.60 25.48
CA LEU A 13 -0.13 -11.44 25.63
C LEU A 13 1.20 -11.83 26.28
N LEU A 14 1.20 -12.71 27.29
CA LEU A 14 2.44 -13.21 27.91
C LEU A 14 3.25 -14.06 26.92
N VAL A 15 2.59 -14.87 26.08
CA VAL A 15 3.25 -15.63 25.01
C VAL A 15 3.83 -14.68 23.96
N LEU A 16 3.12 -13.61 23.56
CA LEU A 16 3.64 -12.59 22.64
C LEU A 16 4.80 -11.77 23.24
N ILE A 17 4.80 -11.53 24.56
CA ILE A 17 5.89 -10.86 25.27
C ILE A 17 7.09 -11.82 25.43
N LEU A 18 6.87 -13.12 25.67
CA LEU A 18 7.93 -14.13 25.73
C LEU A 18 8.54 -14.42 24.35
N ASP A 19 7.75 -14.40 23.27
CA ASP A 19 8.24 -14.57 21.90
C ASP A 19 9.08 -13.36 21.42
N SER A 20 8.88 -12.19 22.03
CA SER A 20 9.67 -10.99 21.74
C SER A 20 11.09 -11.00 22.34
N THR A 21 11.46 -12.04 23.10
CA THR A 21 12.82 -12.19 23.66
C THR A 21 13.79 -12.99 22.79
N HIS A 22 13.36 -13.48 21.63
CA HIS A 22 14.25 -14.14 20.68
C HIS A 22 15.00 -13.12 19.81
N LEU A 23 16.21 -12.76 20.29
CA LEU A 23 17.34 -12.23 19.53
C LEU A 23 16.99 -11.11 18.53
N THR A 24 16.48 -10.00 19.06
CA THR A 24 16.84 -8.72 18.45
C THR A 24 18.37 -8.61 18.54
N ALA A 25 19.04 -8.37 17.41
CA ALA A 25 20.41 -7.88 17.46
C ALA A 25 20.40 -6.70 18.43
N SER A 26 21.02 -6.88 19.59
CA SER A 26 21.04 -5.91 20.67
C SER A 26 21.31 -4.54 20.07
N TYR A 27 20.49 -3.54 20.41
CA TYR A 27 20.71 -2.17 19.95
C TYR A 27 22.18 -1.80 20.20
N CYS A 28 22.97 -1.71 19.13
CA CYS A 28 24.40 -1.47 19.17
C CYS A 28 24.64 0.01 18.95
N PRO A 29 24.89 0.80 20.02
CA PRO A 29 24.96 2.26 19.92
C PRO A 29 26.18 2.72 19.11
N ASN A 30 27.27 1.95 19.12
CA ASN A 30 28.54 2.32 18.48
C ASN A 30 28.75 1.50 17.19
N GLN A 31 28.24 1.99 16.07
CA GLN A 31 28.47 1.39 14.74
C GLN A 31 29.40 2.22 13.84
N ARG A 32 30.06 3.22 14.42
CA ARG A 32 30.94 4.16 13.71
C ARG A 32 32.35 4.10 14.26
N CYS A 33 33.32 4.15 13.35
CA CYS A 33 34.73 4.12 13.67
C CYS A 33 35.52 4.77 12.53
N GLY A 34 36.06 5.98 12.76
CA GLY A 34 36.75 6.77 11.74
C GLY A 34 35.94 6.87 10.45
N ASN A 35 36.55 6.49 9.33
CA ASN A 35 35.94 6.48 8.01
C ASN A 35 34.82 5.44 7.81
N LEU A 36 34.64 4.49 8.73
CA LEU A 36 33.51 3.55 8.70
C LEU A 36 32.29 4.18 9.35
N THR A 37 31.36 4.67 8.53
CA THR A 37 30.11 5.33 8.97
C THR A 37 29.00 4.36 9.38
N LYS A 38 29.11 3.09 8.97
CA LYS A 38 28.20 2.00 9.32
C LYS A 38 28.95 0.67 9.29
N ILE A 39 29.09 0.04 10.44
CA ILE A 39 29.62 -1.32 10.58
C ILE A 39 28.42 -2.29 10.59
N PRO A 40 28.21 -3.10 9.54
CA PRO A 40 27.08 -4.00 9.47
C PRO A 40 27.38 -5.30 10.23
N TYR A 41 26.38 -5.80 10.98
CA TYR A 41 26.40 -7.16 11.51
C TYR A 41 26.63 -8.17 10.35
N PRO A 42 27.49 -9.20 10.46
CA PRO A 42 28.03 -9.82 11.68
C PRO A 42 29.19 -9.07 12.35
N PHE A 43 29.70 -7.99 11.74
CA PHE A 43 30.72 -7.15 12.36
C PHE A 43 30.11 -6.16 13.35
N GLY A 44 30.86 -5.81 14.38
CA GLY A 44 30.42 -4.82 15.35
C GLY A 44 31.47 -4.49 16.39
N ILE A 45 31.18 -3.45 17.18
CA ILE A 45 32.05 -2.93 18.24
C ILE A 45 31.39 -3.23 19.58
N GLY A 46 32.17 -3.80 20.51
CA GLY A 46 31.71 -4.11 21.85
C GLY A 46 30.96 -5.44 21.95
N LYS A 47 30.95 -6.00 23.17
CA LYS A 47 30.39 -7.32 23.44
C LYS A 47 28.89 -7.36 23.07
N GLY A 48 28.49 -8.41 22.35
CA GLY A 48 27.10 -8.62 21.89
C GLY A 48 26.77 -7.99 20.53
N CYS A 49 27.65 -7.16 19.97
CA CYS A 49 27.40 -6.46 18.70
C CYS A 49 27.98 -7.12 17.45
N TYR A 50 28.70 -8.22 17.62
CA TYR A 50 29.30 -9.01 16.56
C TYR A 50 28.95 -10.49 16.75
N LEU A 51 28.98 -11.28 15.67
CA LEU A 51 28.60 -12.69 15.72
C LEU A 51 29.55 -13.54 16.59
N ASN A 52 30.86 -13.36 16.39
CA ASN A 52 31.91 -13.99 17.19
C ASN A 52 33.22 -13.18 17.07
N GLY A 53 34.27 -13.56 17.81
CA GLY A 53 35.52 -12.79 17.85
C GLY A 53 36.24 -12.58 16.51
N TRP A 54 35.92 -13.34 15.44
CA TRP A 54 36.45 -13.07 14.10
C TRP A 54 35.87 -11.81 13.46
N PHE A 55 34.72 -11.35 13.94
CA PHE A 55 34.00 -10.18 13.41
C PHE A 55 34.02 -9.00 14.40
N GLU A 56 34.81 -9.08 15.47
CA GLU A 56 34.99 -7.99 16.42
C GLU A 56 35.84 -6.87 15.82
N ILE A 57 35.27 -5.67 15.70
CA ILE A 57 36.00 -4.47 15.30
C ILE A 57 36.38 -3.68 16.56
N GLN A 58 37.66 -3.32 16.64
CA GLN A 58 38.18 -2.40 17.65
C GLN A 58 38.48 -1.05 17.04
N CYS A 59 38.21 0.02 17.79
CA CYS A 59 38.52 1.38 17.38
C CYS A 59 39.74 1.87 18.15
N ASN A 60 40.90 1.82 17.50
CA ASN A 60 42.14 2.28 18.10
C ASN A 60 42.22 3.80 17.96
N ASN A 61 42.55 4.50 19.04
CA ASN A 61 42.78 5.94 18.98
C ASN A 61 44.04 6.22 18.16
N SER A 62 43.93 7.05 17.12
CA SER A 62 45.07 7.54 16.34
C SER A 62 45.66 8.80 16.97
N THR A 63 46.97 9.00 16.81
CA THR A 63 47.65 10.28 17.08
C THR A 63 47.13 11.43 16.21
N SER A 64 46.50 11.12 15.07
CA SER A 64 45.87 12.10 14.17
C SER A 64 44.45 12.53 14.61
N GLY A 65 43.92 11.99 15.71
CA GLY A 65 42.60 12.31 16.26
C GLY A 65 41.43 11.51 15.69
N GLU A 66 41.60 10.84 14.55
CA GLU A 66 40.55 9.98 13.97
C GLU A 66 40.76 8.50 14.36
N PRO A 67 39.77 7.82 14.97
CA PRO A 67 39.93 6.44 15.40
C PRO A 67 40.05 5.49 14.20
N ILE A 68 40.98 4.54 14.27
CA ILE A 68 41.28 3.57 13.21
C ILE A 68 40.52 2.27 13.50
N PRO A 69 39.64 1.82 12.59
CA PRO A 69 39.01 0.50 12.69
C PRO A 69 40.06 -0.58 12.50
N TYR A 70 40.10 -1.52 13.43
CA TYR A 70 41.10 -2.57 13.49
C TYR A 70 40.44 -3.91 13.75
N LEU A 71 40.88 -4.95 13.03
CA LEU A 71 40.41 -6.32 13.14
C LEU A 71 41.50 -7.16 13.84
N PRO A 72 41.39 -7.41 15.16
CA PRO A 72 42.49 -7.97 15.95
C PRO A 72 42.90 -9.38 15.52
N LYS A 73 41.92 -10.22 15.14
CA LYS A 73 42.16 -11.63 14.83
C LYS A 73 43.05 -11.88 13.62
N ILE A 74 43.15 -10.93 12.70
CA ILE A 74 44.06 -10.99 11.55
C ILE A 74 45.13 -9.89 11.59
N ASN A 75 45.15 -9.07 12.64
CA ASN A 75 46.05 -7.93 12.82
C ASN A 75 46.05 -6.96 11.61
N LYS A 76 44.88 -6.42 11.25
CA LYS A 76 44.73 -5.51 10.09
C LYS A 76 43.82 -4.32 10.37
N ASP A 77 44.19 -3.18 9.80
CA ASP A 77 43.32 -2.01 9.71
C ASP A 77 42.23 -2.24 8.67
N VAL A 78 40.99 -1.91 9.00
CA VAL A 78 39.81 -2.06 8.15
C VAL A 78 39.42 -0.71 7.55
N VAL A 79 39.18 -0.70 6.24
CA VAL A 79 38.81 0.50 5.45
C VAL A 79 37.37 0.41 4.94
N GLY A 80 36.82 -0.78 4.78
CA GLY A 80 35.46 -0.97 4.29
C GLY A 80 34.90 -2.36 4.60
N ILE A 81 33.61 -2.43 4.90
CA ILE A 81 32.88 -3.68 5.12
C ILE A 81 31.59 -3.62 4.31
N ASN A 82 31.44 -4.55 3.38
CA ASN A 82 30.26 -4.68 2.55
C ASN A 82 29.61 -6.05 2.79
N LEU A 83 28.29 -6.03 2.90
CA LEU A 83 27.48 -7.24 2.93
C LEU A 83 27.49 -7.91 1.55
N PRO A 84 27.18 -9.22 1.48
CA PRO A 84 27.02 -9.91 0.22
C PRO A 84 26.02 -9.19 -0.69
N THR A 85 26.39 -9.09 -1.97
CA THR A 85 25.56 -8.46 -3.00
C THR A 85 24.29 -9.26 -3.27
N GLU A 86 23.34 -8.65 -3.97
CA GLU A 86 22.10 -9.29 -4.39
C GLU A 86 22.37 -10.63 -5.08
N VAL A 87 21.65 -11.65 -4.63
CA VAL A 87 21.61 -12.95 -5.33
C VAL A 87 20.68 -12.78 -6.52
N SER A 88 21.25 -12.53 -7.70
CA SER A 88 20.51 -12.52 -8.95
C SER A 88 20.06 -13.94 -9.29
N ASP A 89 18.84 -14.09 -9.79
CA ASP A 89 18.32 -15.40 -10.20
C ASP A 89 19.03 -15.98 -11.43
N LEU A 90 19.78 -15.16 -12.17
CA LEU A 90 20.41 -15.49 -13.45
C LEU A 90 21.89 -15.88 -13.36
N TYR A 91 22.60 -15.54 -12.28
CA TYR A 91 24.03 -15.85 -12.11
C TYR A 91 24.28 -16.46 -10.73
N VAL A 92 24.92 -17.64 -10.72
CA VAL A 92 25.38 -18.34 -9.51
C VAL A 92 26.66 -17.67 -8.98
N ASP A 93 26.66 -16.35 -8.82
CA ASP A 93 27.69 -15.69 -8.03
C ASP A 93 27.35 -15.94 -6.56
N LYS A 94 28.21 -16.74 -5.90
CA LYS A 94 28.04 -17.10 -4.50
C LYS A 94 27.97 -15.82 -3.65
N PRO A 95 26.99 -15.65 -2.75
CA PRO A 95 26.87 -14.44 -1.95
C PRO A 95 27.96 -14.37 -0.88
N TYR A 96 29.14 -13.86 -1.23
CA TYR A 96 30.20 -13.55 -0.26
C TYR A 96 30.20 -12.06 0.09
N GLY A 97 30.54 -11.75 1.34
CA GLY A 97 30.72 -10.37 1.74
C GLY A 97 32.13 -9.90 1.37
N SER A 98 32.34 -8.58 1.33
CA SER A 98 33.62 -7.98 1.00
C SER A 98 34.17 -7.18 2.18
N LEU A 99 35.44 -7.40 2.51
CA LEU A 99 36.18 -6.73 3.58
C LEU A 99 37.43 -6.08 3.00
N ARG A 100 37.57 -4.77 3.09
CA ARG A 100 38.72 -4.02 2.57
C ARG A 100 39.68 -3.68 3.71
N ILE A 101 40.94 -4.12 3.60
CA ILE A 101 41.97 -3.95 4.63
C ILE A 101 43.21 -3.25 4.09
N LYS A 102 44.00 -2.64 4.97
CA LYS A 102 45.34 -2.14 4.60
C LYS A 102 46.37 -3.27 4.59
N THR A 103 47.18 -3.33 3.54
CA THR A 103 48.32 -4.25 3.44
C THR A 103 49.60 -3.50 3.06
N LYS A 104 50.75 -4.08 3.41
CA LYS A 104 52.08 -3.50 3.13
C LYS A 104 52.42 -3.62 1.65
N ILE A 105 53.27 -2.71 1.18
CA ILE A 105 53.79 -2.69 -0.19
C ILE A 105 55.17 -3.38 -0.23
N THR A 106 55.37 -4.32 -1.16
CA THR A 106 56.71 -4.86 -1.44
C THR A 106 57.47 -3.83 -2.24
N SER A 107 58.71 -3.52 -1.86
CA SER A 107 59.53 -2.48 -2.50
C SER A 107 61.00 -2.87 -2.59
N MET A 108 61.68 -2.36 -3.61
CA MET A 108 63.10 -2.59 -3.88
C MET A 108 63.74 -1.30 -4.41
N GLY A 109 64.89 -0.89 -3.86
CA GLY A 109 65.62 0.30 -4.32
C GLY A 109 64.93 1.65 -4.03
N CYS A 110 63.98 1.71 -3.10
CA CYS A 110 63.26 2.95 -2.72
C CYS A 110 63.85 3.64 -1.47
N SER A 111 64.75 2.97 -0.75
CA SER A 111 65.46 3.52 0.41
C SER A 111 66.96 3.35 0.21
N ASN A 112 67.76 4.27 0.73
CA ASN A 112 69.22 4.34 0.54
C ASN A 112 69.99 3.09 1.01
N ASN A 113 69.35 2.15 1.72
CA ASN A 113 70.01 1.05 2.43
C ASN A 113 69.57 -0.39 2.07
N SER A 114 68.86 -0.67 0.97
CA SER A 114 68.63 -2.09 0.62
C SER A 114 68.31 -2.32 -0.86
N ASP A 115 69.28 -2.88 -1.57
CA ASP A 115 69.08 -3.71 -2.77
C ASP A 115 68.70 -5.17 -2.40
N GLU A 116 68.41 -5.45 -1.12
CA GLU A 116 67.97 -6.78 -0.68
C GLU A 116 66.61 -7.16 -1.30
N ILE A 117 66.51 -8.41 -1.76
CA ILE A 117 65.27 -9.06 -2.19
C ILE A 117 64.34 -9.12 -0.97
N LYS A 118 63.33 -8.26 -0.94
CA LYS A 118 62.30 -8.31 0.09
C LYS A 118 61.18 -9.23 -0.38
N PHE A 119 61.14 -10.44 0.16
CA PHE A 119 59.89 -11.20 0.18
C PHE A 119 58.91 -10.44 1.06
N GLY A 120 57.80 -9.97 0.51
CA GLY A 120 56.71 -9.50 1.35
C GLY A 120 56.24 -10.67 2.21
N GLU A 121 56.09 -10.47 3.53
CA GLU A 121 55.53 -11.49 4.42
C GLU A 121 54.20 -11.99 3.83
N PRO A 122 54.06 -13.30 3.55
CA PRO A 122 52.87 -13.82 2.92
C PRO A 122 51.68 -13.62 3.86
N LEU A 123 50.57 -13.16 3.29
CA LEU A 123 49.31 -13.09 4.01
C LEU A 123 48.76 -14.50 4.11
N ASN A 124 48.51 -14.98 5.33
CA ASN A 124 47.94 -16.30 5.58
C ASN A 124 46.58 -16.16 6.28
N PHE A 125 45.53 -16.53 5.56
CA PHE A 125 44.15 -16.55 6.05
C PHE A 125 43.61 -17.97 6.21
N THR A 126 44.49 -18.98 6.20
CA THR A 126 44.11 -20.39 6.31
C THR A 126 43.41 -20.63 7.65
N GLY A 127 42.26 -21.29 7.62
CA GLY A 127 41.46 -21.55 8.82
C GLY A 127 40.71 -20.33 9.38
N THR A 128 40.74 -19.18 8.70
CA THR A 128 39.95 -17.99 9.06
C THR A 128 38.68 -17.90 8.19
N PRO A 129 37.66 -17.11 8.58
CA PRO A 129 36.49 -16.86 7.73
C PRO A 129 36.78 -15.96 6.52
N PHE A 130 38.04 -15.55 6.31
CA PHE A 130 38.46 -14.62 5.28
C PHE A 130 39.22 -15.34 4.17
N THR A 131 38.97 -14.93 2.92
CA THR A 131 39.71 -15.41 1.74
C THR A 131 40.04 -14.22 0.84
N ILE A 132 40.98 -14.38 -0.09
CA ILE A 132 41.33 -13.29 -1.01
C ILE A 132 40.22 -13.14 -2.06
N GLY A 133 39.70 -11.92 -2.22
CA GLY A 133 38.64 -11.66 -3.20
C GLY A 133 39.19 -11.55 -4.61
N ALA A 134 38.44 -12.01 -5.62
CA ALA A 134 38.90 -12.05 -7.02
C ALA A 134 39.12 -10.66 -7.65
N SER A 135 38.55 -9.60 -7.07
CA SER A 135 38.65 -8.22 -7.59
C SER A 135 40.01 -7.56 -7.42
N ASN A 136 40.98 -8.21 -6.75
CA ASN A 136 42.32 -7.66 -6.63
C ASN A 136 43.15 -7.93 -7.89
N THR A 137 43.97 -6.95 -8.26
CA THR A 137 44.91 -7.03 -9.38
C THR A 137 46.33 -6.84 -8.84
N LEU A 138 47.27 -7.69 -9.29
CA LEU A 138 48.70 -7.49 -9.01
C LEU A 138 49.16 -6.29 -9.84
N ILE A 139 49.82 -5.33 -9.19
CA ILE A 139 50.39 -4.16 -9.83
C ILE A 139 51.87 -4.12 -9.51
N ALA A 140 52.70 -3.87 -10.52
CA ALA A 140 54.11 -3.56 -10.34
C ALA A 140 54.48 -2.26 -11.05
N LEU A 141 55.27 -1.43 -10.37
CA LEU A 141 55.73 -0.12 -10.84
C LEU A 141 57.25 -0.03 -10.76
N GLY A 142 57.82 0.79 -11.65
CA GLY A 142 59.26 0.98 -11.79
C GLY A 142 59.83 0.32 -13.05
N CYS A 143 61.14 0.42 -13.24
CA CYS A 143 61.86 -0.16 -14.39
C CYS A 143 62.48 -1.51 -14.02
N ASN A 144 62.58 -2.43 -14.99
CA ASN A 144 63.33 -3.68 -14.85
C ASN A 144 62.89 -4.48 -13.62
N ASN A 145 61.58 -4.57 -13.41
CA ASN A 145 60.98 -5.22 -12.26
C ASN A 145 60.20 -6.45 -12.73
N LYS A 146 60.46 -7.61 -12.13
CA LYS A 146 59.63 -8.80 -12.28
C LYS A 146 58.88 -9.01 -10.97
N ALA A 147 57.56 -8.82 -11.00
CA ALA A 147 56.71 -9.07 -9.85
C ALA A 147 55.93 -10.38 -10.03
N THR A 148 55.90 -11.22 -8.99
CA THR A 148 55.19 -12.50 -9.00
C THR A 148 54.36 -12.68 -7.74
N LEU A 149 53.20 -13.31 -7.89
CA LEU A 149 52.44 -13.84 -6.77
C LEU A 149 53.05 -15.19 -6.36
N THR A 150 53.28 -15.37 -5.07
CA THR A 150 53.82 -16.61 -4.49
C THR A 150 52.71 -17.42 -3.81
N HIS A 151 52.95 -18.72 -3.60
CA HIS A 151 52.02 -19.65 -2.95
C HIS A 151 50.72 -19.90 -3.74
N LEU A 152 50.79 -19.81 -5.07
CA LEU A 152 49.69 -20.05 -6.02
C LEU A 152 49.80 -21.37 -6.79
N GLU A 153 50.64 -22.32 -6.35
CA GLU A 153 50.93 -23.55 -7.10
C GLU A 153 49.67 -24.34 -7.49
N PRO A 154 49.55 -24.80 -8.75
CA PRO A 154 50.55 -24.77 -9.83
C PRO A 154 50.53 -23.51 -10.71
N ARG A 155 49.71 -22.51 -10.39
CA ARG A 155 49.52 -21.31 -11.22
C ARG A 155 50.60 -20.28 -10.92
N LEU A 156 51.27 -19.79 -11.97
CA LEU A 156 52.20 -18.67 -11.88
C LEU A 156 51.50 -17.42 -12.42
N VAL A 157 51.32 -16.43 -11.55
CA VAL A 157 50.82 -15.11 -11.93
C VAL A 157 51.88 -14.08 -11.62
N GLY A 158 52.23 -13.28 -12.60
CA GLY A 158 53.24 -12.25 -12.47
C GLY A 158 53.26 -11.36 -13.70
N CYS A 159 53.97 -10.26 -13.59
CA CYS A 159 54.19 -9.35 -14.69
C CYS A 159 55.58 -8.71 -14.62
N ILE A 160 56.05 -8.23 -15.76
CA ILE A 160 57.36 -7.61 -15.91
C ILE A 160 57.17 -6.17 -16.37
N THR A 161 57.95 -5.25 -15.81
CA THR A 161 58.07 -3.88 -16.28
C THR A 161 59.44 -3.61 -16.91
N THR A 162 59.44 -2.92 -18.04
CA THR A 162 60.64 -2.40 -18.71
C THR A 162 60.54 -0.88 -18.86
N CYS A 163 61.63 -0.25 -19.27
CA CYS A 163 61.68 1.20 -19.53
C CYS A 163 62.13 1.52 -20.94
N GLU A 164 61.65 0.71 -21.88
CA GLU A 164 61.85 0.96 -23.30
C GLU A 164 61.00 2.15 -23.77
N PRO A 165 61.52 3.01 -24.65
CA PRO A 165 60.73 4.10 -25.22
C PRO A 165 59.52 3.53 -25.98
N ARG A 166 58.31 4.04 -25.70
CA ARG A 166 57.08 3.61 -26.38
C ARG A 166 57.21 3.85 -27.89
N LYS A 167 56.77 2.89 -28.70
CA LYS A 167 56.58 3.10 -30.14
C LYS A 167 55.36 4.00 -30.37
N LYS A 168 55.40 4.81 -31.43
CA LYS A 168 54.31 5.71 -31.80
C LYS A 168 53.06 4.87 -32.14
N GLY A 169 51.97 5.05 -31.41
CA GLY A 169 50.72 4.28 -31.56
C GLY A 169 50.42 3.26 -30.46
N ASP A 170 51.31 3.12 -29.47
CA ASP A 170 51.10 2.18 -28.35
C ASP A 170 50.07 2.72 -27.34
N SER A 171 49.28 1.80 -26.75
CA SER A 171 48.21 2.13 -25.83
C SER A 171 48.74 2.83 -24.56
N GLN A 172 48.03 3.85 -24.05
CA GLN A 172 48.40 4.57 -22.82
C GLN A 172 48.10 3.77 -21.53
N GLY A 173 48.26 2.45 -21.54
CA GLY A 173 47.93 1.55 -20.43
C GLY A 173 49.13 1.10 -19.58
N CYS A 174 48.82 0.43 -18.45
CA CYS A 174 49.77 -0.24 -17.55
C CYS A 174 50.14 -1.64 -18.08
N ASN A 175 50.74 -1.70 -19.28
CA ASN A 175 50.93 -2.94 -20.04
C ASN A 175 52.42 -3.30 -20.24
N GLY A 176 53.27 -3.02 -19.25
CA GLY A 176 54.67 -3.47 -19.25
C GLY A 176 55.72 -2.36 -19.37
N ASN A 177 55.36 -1.11 -19.68
CA ASN A 177 56.30 0.02 -19.65
C ASN A 177 56.12 0.83 -18.36
N LYS A 178 57.11 0.81 -17.46
CA LYS A 178 57.10 1.41 -16.10
C LYS A 178 55.99 0.94 -15.16
N CYS A 179 54.98 0.28 -15.68
CA CYS A 179 53.79 -0.19 -14.98
C CYS A 179 53.34 -1.49 -15.65
N CYS A 180 53.11 -2.53 -14.86
CA CYS A 180 52.44 -3.75 -15.32
C CYS A 180 51.35 -4.15 -14.34
N GLN A 181 50.35 -4.84 -14.88
CA GLN A 181 49.30 -5.46 -14.12
C GLN A 181 49.15 -6.93 -14.50
N ALA A 182 48.71 -7.74 -13.54
CA ALA A 182 48.24 -9.09 -13.80
C ALA A 182 47.02 -9.36 -12.94
N ASP A 183 45.93 -9.81 -13.57
CA ASP A 183 44.77 -10.27 -12.83
C ASP A 183 45.12 -11.58 -12.13
N GLN A 184 44.75 -11.67 -10.85
CA GLN A 184 44.91 -12.93 -10.12
C GLN A 184 43.89 -13.97 -10.62
N PRO A 185 44.13 -15.26 -10.39
CA PRO A 185 43.17 -16.31 -10.74
C PRO A 185 41.87 -16.17 -9.93
N SER A 186 40.74 -16.59 -10.49
CA SER A 186 39.41 -16.51 -9.83
C SER A 186 39.30 -17.31 -8.52
N GLU A 187 40.21 -18.27 -8.32
CA GLU A 187 40.33 -19.14 -7.14
C GLU A 187 41.74 -19.01 -6.57
N VAL A 188 41.91 -18.07 -5.64
CA VAL A 188 43.14 -17.91 -4.87
C VAL A 188 43.00 -18.66 -3.56
N GLY A 189 44.02 -19.44 -3.20
CA GLY A 189 44.09 -20.10 -1.90
C GLY A 189 44.10 -19.09 -0.74
N SER A 190 44.11 -19.61 0.49
CA SER A 190 44.12 -18.74 1.68
C SER A 190 45.45 -18.02 1.93
N ILE A 191 46.50 -18.32 1.15
CA ILE A 191 47.85 -17.76 1.31
C ILE A 191 48.23 -17.02 0.03
N ILE A 192 48.76 -15.79 0.17
CA ILE A 192 49.32 -15.05 -0.95
C ILE A 192 50.50 -14.20 -0.50
N GLY A 193 51.58 -14.23 -1.27
CA GLY A 193 52.69 -13.29 -1.15
C GLY A 193 52.93 -12.54 -2.45
N VAL A 194 53.63 -11.41 -2.36
CA VAL A 194 54.10 -10.65 -3.52
C VAL A 194 55.62 -10.61 -3.46
N SER A 195 56.25 -11.15 -4.49
CA SER A 195 57.71 -11.12 -4.68
C SER A 195 58.08 -10.15 -5.80
N ILE A 196 59.27 -9.56 -5.66
CA ILE A 196 59.89 -8.64 -6.62
C ILE A 196 61.30 -9.16 -6.88
N GLU A 197 61.63 -9.32 -8.16
CA GLU A 197 62.93 -9.75 -8.66
C GLU A 197 63.44 -8.72 -9.67
N ASP A 198 64.77 -8.63 -9.80
CA ASP A 198 65.38 -7.85 -10.86
C ASP A 198 65.15 -8.54 -12.21
N TYR A 199 64.68 -7.80 -13.21
CA TYR A 199 64.56 -8.31 -14.58
C TYR A 199 65.74 -7.79 -15.42
N PRO A 200 66.71 -8.65 -15.77
CA PRO A 200 67.93 -8.21 -16.43
C PRO A 200 67.62 -7.71 -17.84
N THR A 201 67.99 -6.45 -18.12
CA THR A 201 67.95 -5.89 -19.48
C THR A 201 69.33 -5.31 -19.84
N ASN A 202 69.66 -5.27 -21.14
CA ASN A 202 70.94 -4.76 -21.66
C ASN A 202 71.17 -3.25 -21.39
N ARG A 203 70.23 -2.56 -20.72
CA ARG A 203 70.32 -1.14 -20.39
C ARG A 203 70.26 -0.93 -18.88
N THR A 204 71.36 -0.43 -18.31
CA THR A 204 71.50 -0.05 -16.89
C THR A 204 70.80 1.26 -16.50
N ARG A 205 70.07 1.92 -17.42
CA ARG A 205 69.40 3.19 -17.12
C ARG A 205 68.21 2.96 -16.18
N GLY A 206 68.39 3.36 -14.92
CA GLY A 206 67.32 3.60 -13.96
C GLY A 206 66.93 2.39 -13.11
N ARG A 207 67.84 1.89 -12.27
CA ARG A 207 67.50 1.05 -11.10
C ARG A 207 66.84 1.89 -9.99
N GLY A 208 65.80 2.65 -10.35
CA GLY A 208 65.08 3.50 -9.41
C GLY A 208 64.19 2.69 -8.46
N CYS A 209 63.41 3.39 -7.64
CA CYS A 209 62.42 2.79 -6.76
C CYS A 209 61.46 1.87 -7.54
N ARG A 210 61.27 0.66 -7.05
CA ARG A 210 60.35 -0.36 -7.57
C ARG A 210 59.39 -0.79 -6.49
N VAL A 211 58.14 -0.95 -6.84
CA VAL A 211 57.10 -1.42 -5.90
C VAL A 211 56.21 -2.44 -6.58
N ALA A 212 55.71 -3.40 -5.82
CA ALA A 212 54.69 -4.33 -6.25
C ALA A 212 53.74 -4.64 -5.10
N PHE A 213 52.47 -4.80 -5.43
CA PHE A 213 51.42 -5.02 -4.45
C PHE A 213 50.14 -5.56 -5.11
N LEU A 214 49.28 -6.15 -4.31
CA LEU A 214 47.98 -6.66 -4.71
C LEU A 214 46.89 -5.74 -4.17
N THR A 215 46.00 -5.23 -5.02
CA THR A 215 45.00 -4.23 -4.60
C THR A 215 43.71 -4.26 -5.42
N ASP A 216 42.60 -3.83 -4.82
CA ASP A 216 41.33 -3.55 -5.50
C ASP A 216 41.19 -2.09 -5.98
N GLU A 217 42.17 -1.23 -5.68
CA GLU A 217 42.17 0.20 -6.04
C GLU A 217 42.59 0.46 -7.51
N PHE A 218 42.72 -0.58 -8.34
CA PHE A 218 43.35 -0.49 -9.66
C PHE A 218 42.73 0.55 -10.62
N ARG A 219 41.43 0.84 -10.50
CA ARG A 219 40.78 1.91 -11.29
C ARG A 219 41.45 3.28 -11.10
N GLN A 220 42.06 3.53 -9.94
CA GLN A 220 42.83 4.75 -9.69
C GLN A 220 44.18 4.73 -10.43
N VAL A 221 44.81 3.56 -10.58
CA VAL A 221 46.12 3.40 -11.24
C VAL A 221 46.01 3.51 -12.76
N LYS A 222 44.90 3.07 -13.38
CA LYS A 222 44.63 3.24 -14.83
C LYS A 222 44.65 4.69 -15.30
N ASN A 223 44.27 5.63 -14.42
CA ASN A 223 44.16 7.04 -14.78
C ASN A 223 45.53 7.76 -14.77
N TYR A 224 46.57 7.14 -14.23
CA TYR A 224 47.92 7.71 -14.23
C TYR A 224 48.73 7.15 -15.40
N ILE A 225 49.00 8.01 -16.38
CA ILE A 225 49.78 7.70 -17.58
C ILE A 225 51.22 7.25 -17.23
N ASN A 226 51.73 7.61 -16.04
CA ASN A 226 53.03 7.20 -15.52
C ASN A 226 53.08 7.28 -13.98
N PRO A 227 52.68 6.24 -13.24
CA PRO A 227 52.63 6.27 -11.78
C PRO A 227 54.04 6.38 -11.19
N ASN A 228 54.25 7.28 -10.21
CA ASN A 228 55.52 7.38 -9.50
C ASN A 228 55.60 6.31 -8.40
N PRO A 229 56.54 5.34 -8.47
CA PRO A 229 56.67 4.29 -7.45
C PRO A 229 57.00 4.84 -6.06
N GLN A 230 57.67 6.01 -5.97
CA GLN A 230 58.01 6.63 -4.69
C GLN A 230 56.77 7.03 -3.89
N TRP A 231 55.72 7.54 -4.55
CA TRP A 231 54.48 7.93 -3.87
C TRP A 231 53.83 6.75 -3.16
N PHE A 232 53.83 5.57 -3.79
CA PHE A 232 53.30 4.34 -3.17
C PHE A 232 54.19 3.90 -2.01
N TYR A 233 55.51 3.95 -2.18
CA TYR A 233 56.44 3.66 -1.09
C TYR A 233 56.21 4.58 0.12
N ASP A 234 56.10 5.89 -0.09
CA ASP A 234 55.86 6.87 0.98
C ASP A 234 54.50 6.68 1.65
N ARG A 235 53.47 6.22 0.91
CA ARG A 235 52.16 5.83 1.46
C ARG A 235 52.23 4.61 2.37
N GLN A 236 53.22 3.72 2.19
CA GLN A 236 53.48 2.49 2.97
C GLN A 236 52.42 1.38 2.89
N TYR A 237 51.19 1.68 2.47
CA TYR A 237 50.09 0.71 2.37
C TYR A 237 49.27 0.84 1.09
N VAL A 238 48.59 -0.25 0.74
CA VAL A 238 47.50 -0.30 -0.26
C VAL A 238 46.29 -1.03 0.31
N ILE A 239 45.14 -0.88 -0.34
CA ILE A 239 43.92 -1.58 0.06
C ILE A 239 43.84 -2.94 -0.64
N LEU A 240 43.62 -4.00 0.14
CA LEU A 240 43.34 -5.34 -0.33
C LEU A 240 41.88 -5.70 -0.02
N GLN A 241 41.19 -6.28 -0.98
CA GLN A 241 39.84 -6.81 -0.81
C GLN A 241 39.86 -8.30 -0.43
N LEU A 242 39.32 -8.62 0.73
CA LEU A 242 39.03 -9.97 1.16
C LEU A 242 37.54 -10.29 0.93
N ARG A 243 37.25 -11.56 0.71
CA ARG A 243 35.92 -12.15 0.88
C ARG A 243 35.78 -12.62 2.31
N TRP A 244 34.56 -12.60 2.83
CA TRP A 244 34.24 -13.19 4.13
C TRP A 244 32.97 -14.02 4.07
N VAL A 245 32.93 -15.07 4.90
CA VAL A 245 31.81 -16.01 5.06
C VAL A 245 31.59 -16.33 6.54
N ILE A 246 30.40 -16.82 6.90
CA ILE A 246 30.11 -17.32 8.25
C ILE A 246 30.63 -18.76 8.37
N PRO A 247 31.50 -19.10 9.34
CA PRO A 247 31.96 -20.48 9.52
C PRO A 247 30.80 -21.48 9.71
N MET A 248 30.90 -22.67 9.09
CA MET A 248 29.84 -23.70 9.14
C MET A 248 29.46 -24.17 10.55
N THR A 249 30.35 -24.02 11.54
CA THR A 249 30.07 -24.36 12.94
C THR A 249 28.90 -23.57 13.54
N ASN A 250 28.45 -22.50 12.89
CA ASN A 250 27.33 -21.65 13.32
C ASN A 250 26.04 -21.86 12.51
N LEU A 251 25.76 -23.07 12.01
CA LEU A 251 24.51 -23.39 11.30
C LEU A 251 23.24 -23.12 12.14
N SER A 252 23.33 -23.22 13.47
CA SER A 252 22.26 -22.85 14.41
C SER A 252 21.87 -21.36 14.33
N PHE A 253 22.79 -20.50 13.91
CA PHE A 253 22.53 -19.07 13.69
C PHE A 253 21.80 -18.81 12.37
N ILE A 254 22.03 -19.64 11.34
CA ILE A 254 21.48 -19.42 10.00
C ILE A 254 20.03 -19.89 9.89
N LYS A 255 19.68 -21.04 10.47
CA LYS A 255 18.32 -21.62 10.38
C LYS A 255 17.21 -20.64 10.83
N PRO A 256 17.35 -19.90 11.95
CA PRO A 256 16.35 -18.93 12.40
C PRO A 256 16.16 -17.73 11.47
N LEU A 257 17.14 -17.41 10.61
CA LEU A 257 17.03 -16.27 9.67
C LEU A 257 15.96 -16.47 8.59
N GLY A 258 15.52 -17.72 8.38
CA GLY A 258 14.49 -18.05 7.38
C GLY A 258 14.96 -17.90 5.93
N CYS A 259 16.26 -17.84 5.70
CA CYS A 259 16.85 -17.78 4.35
C CYS A 259 16.81 -19.15 3.66
N ARG A 260 16.58 -19.14 2.34
CA ARG A 260 16.53 -20.37 1.53
C ARG A 260 17.94 -20.84 1.16
N ASP A 261 18.13 -22.15 1.05
CA ASP A 261 19.35 -22.70 0.44
C ASP A 261 19.34 -22.50 -1.10
N THR A 262 20.44 -21.98 -1.65
CA THR A 262 20.63 -21.90 -3.10
C THR A 262 20.59 -23.25 -3.81
N ALA A 263 20.92 -24.35 -3.12
CA ALA A 263 20.87 -25.71 -3.69
C ALA A 263 19.45 -26.26 -3.88
N ASP A 264 18.48 -25.77 -3.09
CA ASP A 264 17.06 -26.20 -3.16
C ASP A 264 16.30 -25.60 -4.38
N ARG A 265 16.99 -24.81 -5.23
CA ARG A 265 16.42 -24.14 -6.42
C ARG A 265 15.76 -25.09 -7.43
N ILE A 266 16.02 -26.40 -7.39
CA ILE A 266 15.50 -27.34 -8.39
C ILE A 266 14.05 -27.78 -8.10
N LYS A 267 13.49 -27.60 -6.89
CA LYS A 267 12.27 -28.36 -6.51
C LYS A 267 10.94 -27.64 -6.36
N TYR A 268 10.83 -26.33 -6.10
CA TYR A 268 9.51 -25.72 -5.89
C TYR A 268 9.41 -24.25 -6.35
N GLY A 269 8.29 -23.94 -7.00
CA GLY A 269 7.99 -22.63 -7.58
C GLY A 269 7.72 -21.51 -6.56
N SER A 270 8.09 -20.30 -7.01
CA SER A 270 7.47 -18.98 -6.77
C SER A 270 7.18 -18.45 -5.37
N THR A 271 7.75 -18.99 -4.28
CA THR A 271 7.88 -18.17 -3.06
C THR A 271 9.18 -17.37 -3.15
N ILE A 272 9.09 -16.05 -3.31
CA ILE A 272 10.25 -15.15 -3.33
C ILE A 272 10.73 -14.98 -1.88
N ALA A 273 11.64 -15.86 -1.44
CA ALA A 273 12.26 -15.74 -0.13
C ALA A 273 13.07 -14.43 -0.06
N PRO A 274 13.00 -13.63 1.01
CA PRO A 274 13.74 -12.36 1.14
C PRO A 274 15.26 -12.49 1.11
N CYS A 275 15.79 -13.67 1.45
CA CYS A 275 17.21 -13.95 1.48
C CYS A 275 17.50 -15.39 1.07
N ALA A 276 18.71 -15.59 0.55
CA ALA A 276 19.24 -16.88 0.14
C ALA A 276 20.66 -17.07 0.66
N CYS A 277 21.00 -18.30 1.06
CA CYS A 277 22.32 -18.68 1.56
C CYS A 277 22.90 -19.82 0.71
N ASP A 278 24.20 -19.77 0.45
CA ASP A 278 24.94 -20.88 -0.15
C ASP A 278 25.41 -21.85 0.96
N ILE A 279 24.71 -22.98 1.10
CA ILE A 279 24.99 -24.02 2.11
C ILE A 279 25.75 -25.19 1.48
N ASN A 280 26.50 -24.98 0.38
CA ASN A 280 27.28 -26.04 -0.24
C ASN A 280 28.22 -26.74 0.76
N TYR A 281 27.97 -28.04 0.99
CA TYR A 281 28.65 -28.92 1.96
C TYR A 281 30.17 -29.09 1.75
N LEU A 282 30.71 -28.58 0.63
CA LEU A 282 32.13 -28.66 0.26
C LEU A 282 32.96 -27.47 0.77
N ILE A 283 32.32 -26.41 1.28
CA ILE A 283 32.98 -25.14 1.66
C ILE A 283 32.93 -24.97 3.18
N THR A 284 34.01 -24.49 3.78
CA THR A 284 34.15 -24.28 5.23
C THR A 284 33.29 -23.14 5.81
N GLY A 285 32.44 -22.49 5.00
CA GLY A 285 31.60 -21.37 5.44
C GLY A 285 30.42 -21.07 4.51
N ILE A 286 29.46 -20.32 5.05
CA ILE A 286 28.16 -19.99 4.47
C ILE A 286 28.11 -18.49 4.21
N GLY A 287 27.71 -18.12 3.00
CA GLY A 287 27.40 -16.75 2.64
C GLY A 287 25.90 -16.59 2.42
N CYS A 288 25.30 -15.51 2.91
CA CYS A 288 23.88 -15.20 2.73
C CYS A 288 23.71 -13.80 2.14
N GLY A 289 22.86 -13.66 1.13
CA GLY A 289 22.50 -12.40 0.48
C GLY A 289 21.00 -12.15 0.53
N CYS A 290 20.59 -10.88 0.42
CA CYS A 290 19.19 -10.57 0.08
C CYS A 290 18.95 -10.95 -1.39
N THR A 291 17.76 -11.45 -1.70
CA THR A 291 17.37 -11.79 -3.07
C THR A 291 16.99 -10.53 -3.86
N SER A 292 16.90 -10.66 -5.18
CA SER A 292 16.42 -9.58 -6.05
C SER A 292 15.07 -9.02 -5.55
N GLY A 293 14.94 -7.70 -5.51
CA GLY A 293 13.76 -7.01 -4.95
C GLY A 293 13.81 -6.80 -3.43
N TYR A 294 14.90 -7.20 -2.75
CA TYR A 294 15.10 -6.97 -1.32
C TYR A 294 16.43 -6.31 -1.03
N ARG A 295 16.43 -5.38 -0.06
CA ARG A 295 17.63 -4.70 0.44
C ARG A 295 17.75 -4.82 1.96
N GLY A 296 18.98 -4.76 2.46
CA GLY A 296 19.22 -4.70 3.91
C GLY A 296 20.30 -5.67 4.34
N ASN A 297 20.08 -6.33 5.48
CA ASN A 297 21.06 -7.23 6.07
C ASN A 297 20.49 -8.66 6.24
N PRO A 298 20.99 -9.66 5.49
CA PRO A 298 20.49 -11.03 5.58
C PRO A 298 20.87 -11.72 6.89
N TYR A 299 21.85 -11.20 7.63
CA TYR A 299 22.30 -11.77 8.91
C TYR A 299 21.54 -11.20 10.12
N ILE A 300 20.44 -10.49 9.88
CA ILE A 300 19.53 -10.01 10.93
C ILE A 300 18.16 -10.63 10.64
N LEU A 301 17.46 -11.10 11.68
CA LEU A 301 16.12 -11.64 11.54
C LEU A 301 15.18 -10.60 10.91
N GLY A 302 14.61 -10.91 9.74
CA GLY A 302 13.80 -9.96 8.98
C GLY A 302 14.57 -8.75 8.43
N GLY A 303 15.90 -8.83 8.35
CA GLY A 303 16.76 -7.72 7.96
C GLY A 303 16.78 -7.42 6.46
N CYS A 304 16.40 -8.37 5.60
CA CYS A 304 16.11 -8.13 4.19
C CYS A 304 14.68 -7.60 4.05
N LYS A 305 14.58 -6.34 3.64
CA LYS A 305 13.33 -5.61 3.47
C LYS A 305 13.02 -5.45 1.99
N ASP A 306 11.74 -5.58 1.68
CA ASP A 306 11.19 -5.34 0.34
C ASP A 306 11.61 -3.97 -0.17
N ILE A 307 12.08 -3.92 -1.41
CA ILE A 307 12.33 -2.67 -2.13
C ILE A 307 10.99 -2.22 -2.69
N ASP A 308 10.62 -0.97 -2.43
CA ASP A 308 9.45 -0.38 -3.09
C ASP A 308 9.91 0.26 -4.40
N GLU A 309 9.86 -0.50 -5.51
CA GLU A 309 10.32 0.01 -6.80
C GLU A 309 9.43 1.14 -7.33
N CYS A 310 8.20 1.27 -6.82
CA CYS A 310 7.28 2.33 -7.22
C CYS A 310 7.63 3.71 -6.62
N LEU A 311 8.53 3.77 -5.62
CA LEU A 311 9.05 5.05 -5.10
C LEU A 311 10.13 5.66 -5.98
N ASP A 312 10.86 4.85 -6.74
CA ASP A 312 11.89 5.34 -7.65
C ASP A 312 11.26 5.84 -8.95
N LYS A 313 11.57 7.08 -9.34
CA LYS A 313 10.99 7.71 -10.53
C LYS A 313 11.53 7.00 -11.79
N GLY A 314 10.72 6.14 -12.41
CA GLY A 314 11.06 5.52 -13.68
C GLY A 314 10.26 4.24 -13.99
N TYR A 315 9.87 3.50 -12.96
CA TYR A 315 9.16 2.24 -13.13
C TYR A 315 7.71 2.46 -13.58
N CYS A 316 7.29 1.79 -14.66
CA CYS A 316 5.98 1.91 -15.32
C CYS A 316 5.62 3.29 -15.93
N SER A 317 6.49 4.30 -15.82
CA SER A 317 6.23 5.66 -16.32
C SER A 317 6.17 5.73 -17.84
N GLU A 318 7.02 4.97 -18.53
CA GLU A 318 7.11 4.95 -19.99
C GLU A 318 5.85 4.36 -20.66
N THR A 319 5.08 3.55 -19.93
CA THR A 319 3.90 2.85 -20.45
C THR A 319 2.58 3.49 -20.05
N GLY A 320 2.59 4.56 -19.24
CA GLY A 320 1.37 5.21 -18.73
C GLY A 320 0.54 4.33 -17.78
N LEU A 321 1.14 3.25 -17.26
CA LEU A 321 0.53 2.31 -16.33
C LEU A 321 0.72 2.76 -14.87
N THR A 322 -0.13 2.28 -13.98
CA THR A 322 0.04 2.51 -12.53
C THR A 322 0.94 1.43 -11.95
N CYS A 323 2.04 1.83 -11.33
CA CYS A 323 2.92 0.91 -10.59
C CYS A 323 2.23 0.43 -9.30
N VAL A 324 2.27 -0.88 -9.07
CA VAL A 324 1.80 -1.52 -7.83
C VAL A 324 2.97 -2.32 -7.26
N ASN A 325 3.45 -1.91 -6.09
CA ASN A 325 4.51 -2.62 -5.39
C ASN A 325 3.98 -3.99 -4.92
N LEU A 326 4.73 -5.04 -5.20
CA LEU A 326 4.49 -6.40 -4.74
C LEU A 326 5.67 -6.85 -3.90
N ARG A 327 5.51 -7.98 -3.21
CA ARG A 327 6.60 -8.52 -2.43
C ARG A 327 7.67 -9.13 -3.36
N GLY A 328 8.88 -8.57 -3.35
CA GLY A 328 10.03 -8.97 -4.16
C GLY A 328 10.02 -8.42 -5.59
N GLY A 329 9.22 -7.40 -5.88
CA GLY A 329 9.15 -6.77 -7.20
C GLY A 329 7.90 -5.92 -7.38
N TYR A 330 7.62 -5.49 -8.60
CA TYR A 330 6.47 -4.63 -8.90
C TYR A 330 5.65 -5.16 -10.07
N ASN A 331 4.43 -4.65 -10.22
CA ASN A 331 3.61 -4.90 -11.39
C ASN A 331 3.02 -3.59 -11.94
N CYS A 332 2.96 -3.47 -13.26
CA CYS A 332 2.37 -2.32 -13.94
C CYS A 332 0.95 -2.67 -14.36
N VAL A 333 -0.05 -2.03 -13.75
CA VAL A 333 -1.47 -2.30 -14.05
C VAL A 333 -2.12 -1.12 -14.75
N HIS A 334 -3.08 -1.41 -15.64
CA HIS A 334 -3.91 -0.37 -16.24
C HIS A 334 -4.78 0.28 -15.16
N LYS A 335 -4.96 1.60 -15.26
CA LYS A 335 -5.99 2.31 -14.48
C LYS A 335 -7.35 1.65 -14.77
N LYS A 336 -7.94 0.99 -13.77
CA LYS A 336 -9.33 0.53 -13.88
C LYS A 336 -10.22 1.75 -14.08
N ASP A 337 -10.99 1.72 -15.16
CA ASP A 337 -11.93 2.78 -15.48
C ASP A 337 -13.05 2.82 -14.43
N LYS A 338 -13.06 3.87 -13.62
CA LYS A 338 -14.04 4.04 -12.52
C LYS A 338 -15.39 4.53 -13.01
N THR A 339 -15.53 4.87 -14.29
CA THR A 339 -16.78 5.39 -14.87
C THR A 339 -17.88 4.34 -14.89
N LEU A 340 -17.57 3.08 -15.20
CA LEU A 340 -18.56 2.01 -15.31
C LEU A 340 -19.37 1.74 -14.02
N PRO A 341 -18.75 1.53 -12.83
CA PRO A 341 -19.52 1.31 -11.60
C PRO A 341 -20.32 2.54 -11.14
N ILE A 342 -19.81 3.75 -11.40
CA ILE A 342 -20.52 5.00 -11.06
C ILE A 342 -21.79 5.15 -11.90
N THR A 343 -21.70 4.86 -13.21
CA THR A 343 -22.85 4.92 -14.13
C THR A 343 -23.94 3.91 -13.75
N ILE A 344 -23.56 2.68 -13.35
CA ILE A 344 -24.52 1.67 -12.89
C ILE A 344 -25.22 2.13 -11.60
N GLY A 345 -24.48 2.70 -10.65
CA GLY A 345 -25.04 3.22 -9.40
C GLY A 345 -26.07 4.33 -9.61
N LEU A 346 -25.79 5.26 -10.52
CA LEU A 346 -26.70 6.37 -10.85
C LEU A 346 -27.98 5.86 -11.53
N CYS A 347 -27.88 4.96 -12.51
CA CYS A 347 -29.05 4.41 -13.22
C CYS A 347 -30.00 3.65 -12.29
N VAL A 348 -29.46 2.83 -11.38
CA VAL A 348 -30.28 2.07 -10.42
C VAL A 348 -30.95 3.02 -9.42
N GLY A 349 -30.23 4.02 -8.92
CA GLY A 349 -30.77 5.02 -8.00
C GLY A 349 -31.94 5.81 -8.62
N PHE A 350 -31.79 6.29 -9.85
CA PHE A 350 -32.87 6.99 -10.57
C PHE A 350 -34.07 6.09 -10.89
N GLY A 351 -33.83 4.83 -11.26
CA GLY A 351 -34.91 3.86 -11.53
C GLY A 351 -35.82 3.63 -10.33
N VAL A 352 -35.25 3.50 -9.13
CA VAL A 352 -36.00 3.31 -7.88
C VAL A 352 -36.85 4.54 -7.56
N LEU A 353 -36.30 5.75 -7.70
CA LEU A 353 -37.03 7.00 -7.43
C LEU A 353 -38.24 7.17 -8.35
N ILE A 354 -38.09 6.86 -9.65
CA ILE A 354 -39.19 6.93 -10.61
C ILE A 354 -40.29 5.92 -10.24
N LEU A 355 -39.91 4.70 -9.84
CA LEU A 355 -40.86 3.65 -9.48
C LEU A 355 -41.69 4.02 -8.23
N PHE A 356 -41.05 4.62 -7.21
CA PHE A 356 -41.77 5.19 -6.06
C PHE A 356 -42.70 6.35 -6.46
N GLY A 357 -42.25 7.23 -7.36
CA GLY A 357 -43.07 8.32 -7.87
C GLY A 357 -44.33 7.84 -8.60
N VAL A 358 -44.18 6.86 -9.50
CA VAL A 358 -45.28 6.29 -10.29
C VAL A 358 -46.26 5.53 -9.39
N THR A 359 -45.78 4.69 -8.47
CA THR A 359 -46.63 3.93 -7.55
C THR A 359 -47.43 4.84 -6.62
N PHE A 360 -46.81 5.90 -6.08
CA PHE A 360 -47.50 6.90 -5.27
C PHE A 360 -48.55 7.68 -6.06
N TRP A 361 -48.23 8.05 -7.30
CA TRP A 361 -49.16 8.74 -8.20
C TRP A 361 -50.37 7.87 -8.54
N LEU A 362 -50.15 6.60 -8.89
CA LEU A 362 -51.21 5.61 -9.13
C LEU A 362 -52.08 5.40 -7.89
N TYR A 363 -51.48 5.29 -6.70
CA TYR A 363 -52.22 5.19 -5.45
C TYR A 363 -53.14 6.39 -5.23
N LYS A 364 -52.64 7.62 -5.41
CA LYS A 364 -53.46 8.84 -5.30
C LYS A 364 -54.57 8.87 -6.35
N PHE A 365 -54.27 8.47 -7.58
CA PHE A 365 -55.24 8.43 -8.68
C PHE A 365 -56.39 7.45 -8.38
N ILE A 366 -56.07 6.23 -7.94
CA ILE A 366 -57.05 5.20 -7.56
C ILE A 366 -57.90 5.69 -6.38
N LYS A 367 -57.27 6.23 -5.32
CA LYS A 367 -57.98 6.75 -4.15
C LYS A 367 -58.95 7.89 -4.53
N ARG A 368 -58.53 8.79 -5.42
CA ARG A 368 -59.38 9.88 -5.93
C ARG A 368 -60.56 9.35 -6.75
N ARG A 369 -60.33 8.40 -7.66
CA ARG A 369 -61.40 7.76 -8.44
C ARG A 369 -62.42 7.04 -7.55
N ARG A 370 -61.97 6.29 -6.53
CA ARG A 370 -62.86 5.61 -5.58
C ARG A 370 -63.79 6.58 -4.86
N LYS A 371 -63.29 7.75 -4.43
CA LYS A 371 -64.11 8.78 -3.75
C LYS A 371 -65.20 9.36 -4.65
N ILE A 372 -64.87 9.66 -5.92
CA ILE A 372 -65.83 10.17 -6.91
C ILE A 372 -66.89 9.10 -7.21
N ASN A 373 -66.46 7.85 -7.42
CA ASN A 373 -67.39 6.77 -7.75
C ASN A 373 -68.37 6.47 -6.60
N ARG A 374 -67.92 6.55 -5.34
CA ARG A 374 -68.79 6.42 -4.16
C ARG A 374 -69.86 7.51 -4.09
N LYS A 375 -69.49 8.77 -4.35
CA LYS A 375 -70.45 9.89 -4.42
C LYS A 375 -71.48 9.72 -5.53
N ASN A 376 -71.04 9.31 -6.72
CA ASN A 376 -71.95 9.04 -7.84
C ASN A 376 -72.89 7.87 -7.55
N LYS A 377 -72.44 6.83 -6.83
CA LYS A 377 -73.28 5.73 -6.39
C LYS A 377 -74.38 6.21 -5.45
N PHE A 378 -74.06 7.05 -4.46
CA PHE A 378 -75.06 7.64 -3.56
C PHE A 378 -76.01 8.58 -4.30
N PHE A 379 -75.53 9.42 -5.21
CA PHE A 379 -76.38 10.30 -6.01
C PHE A 379 -77.42 9.53 -6.83
N LYS A 380 -77.00 8.42 -7.46
CA LYS A 380 -77.92 7.53 -8.18
C LYS A 380 -78.91 6.82 -7.25
N ARG A 381 -78.41 6.26 -6.13
CA ARG A 381 -79.22 5.55 -5.14
C ARG A 381 -80.27 6.46 -4.51
N ASN A 382 -79.92 7.71 -4.21
CA ASN A 382 -80.80 8.68 -3.55
C ASN A 382 -81.77 9.38 -4.52
N GLY A 383 -82.10 8.76 -5.66
CA GLY A 383 -83.09 9.29 -6.61
C GLY A 383 -82.64 10.55 -7.36
N GLY A 384 -81.34 10.87 -7.40
CA GLY A 384 -80.86 12.11 -7.99
C GLY A 384 -81.07 12.25 -9.50
N LEU A 385 -81.25 11.14 -10.23
CA LEU A 385 -81.65 11.16 -11.64
C LEU A 385 -83.14 11.52 -11.79
N LEU A 386 -84.01 10.93 -10.97
CA LEU A 386 -85.45 11.20 -10.96
C LEU A 386 -85.74 12.64 -10.55
N LEU A 387 -85.06 13.14 -9.51
CA LEU A 387 -85.20 14.53 -9.08
C LEU A 387 -84.77 15.51 -10.19
N LYS A 388 -83.66 15.22 -10.89
CA LYS A 388 -83.23 16.05 -12.03
C LYS A 388 -84.29 16.09 -13.13
N GLN A 389 -84.86 14.95 -13.49
CA GLN A 389 -85.90 14.84 -14.50
C GLN A 389 -87.15 15.66 -14.13
N GLN A 390 -87.63 15.54 -12.88
CA GLN A 390 -88.80 16.28 -12.41
C GLN A 390 -88.55 17.79 -12.28
N LEU A 391 -87.34 18.21 -11.93
CA LEU A 391 -86.95 19.62 -11.93
C LEU A 391 -86.84 20.22 -13.35
N THR A 392 -86.53 19.41 -14.36
CA THR A 392 -86.48 19.85 -15.77
C THR A 392 -87.84 19.85 -16.47
N SER A 393 -88.82 19.05 -16.03
CA SER A 393 -90.11 18.89 -16.74
C SER A 393 -91.17 19.94 -16.40
N LYS A 394 -91.02 20.70 -15.30
CA LYS A 394 -91.96 21.75 -14.90
C LYS A 394 -91.36 23.13 -15.16
N GLU A 395 -91.59 23.65 -16.36
CA GLU A 395 -91.18 25.01 -16.74
C GLU A 395 -92.34 25.98 -16.48
N GLY A 396 -92.40 26.52 -15.25
CA GLY A 396 -93.36 27.54 -14.82
C GLY A 396 -93.00 28.11 -13.44
N SER A 397 -92.66 29.41 -13.39
CA SER A 397 -92.34 30.31 -12.25
C SER A 397 -92.25 29.76 -10.80
N ILE A 398 -91.47 28.71 -10.54
CA ILE A 398 -91.15 28.22 -9.18
C ILE A 398 -89.64 28.42 -8.94
N GLU A 399 -89.27 28.95 -7.77
CA GLU A 399 -87.86 29.04 -7.33
C GLU A 399 -87.20 27.66 -7.39
N LYS A 400 -86.15 27.52 -8.21
CA LYS A 400 -85.46 26.24 -8.41
C LYS A 400 -84.83 25.75 -7.11
N THR A 401 -85.26 24.58 -6.64
CA THR A 401 -84.62 23.86 -5.53
C THR A 401 -83.15 23.57 -5.84
N ILE A 402 -82.25 23.98 -4.95
CA ILE A 402 -80.80 23.87 -5.16
C ILE A 402 -80.31 22.47 -4.77
N VAL A 403 -79.55 21.82 -5.65
CA VAL A 403 -78.86 20.55 -5.32
C VAL A 403 -77.45 20.88 -4.83
N PHE A 404 -77.23 20.75 -3.52
CA PHE A 404 -75.97 21.05 -2.84
C PHE A 404 -74.96 19.89 -2.93
N ASN A 405 -73.66 20.21 -2.91
CA ASN A 405 -72.61 19.21 -2.77
C ASN A 405 -72.45 18.81 -1.29
N SER A 406 -72.12 17.54 -1.04
CA SER A 406 -71.85 17.06 0.33
C SER A 406 -70.78 17.88 1.05
N LYS A 407 -69.72 18.29 0.34
CA LYS A 407 -68.64 19.12 0.91
C LYS A 407 -69.11 20.51 1.36
N GLU A 408 -70.09 21.06 0.67
CA GLU A 408 -70.61 22.39 0.97
C GLU A 408 -71.41 22.37 2.26
N LEU A 409 -72.27 21.36 2.43
CA LEU A 409 -73.03 21.16 3.66
C LEU A 409 -72.14 20.70 4.83
N GLU A 410 -71.13 19.87 4.60
CA GLU A 410 -70.10 19.53 5.59
C GLU A 410 -69.41 20.81 6.10
N LYS A 411 -68.97 21.69 5.20
CA LYS A 411 -68.35 22.97 5.60
C LYS A 411 -69.34 23.88 6.33
N ALA A 412 -70.56 24.00 5.83
CA ALA A 412 -71.58 24.87 6.42
C ALA A 412 -71.97 24.44 7.85
N THR A 413 -71.91 23.14 8.14
CA THR A 413 -72.31 22.55 9.42
C THR A 413 -71.13 22.17 10.33
N GLU A 414 -69.90 22.55 9.96
CA GLU A 414 -68.67 22.13 10.67
C GLU A 414 -68.56 20.61 10.85
N ASN A 415 -68.70 19.88 9.74
CA ASN A 415 -68.75 18.42 9.68
C ASN A 415 -69.89 17.82 10.52
N PHE A 416 -71.08 18.44 10.49
CA PHE A 416 -72.23 18.04 11.30
C PHE A 416 -71.89 17.98 12.80
N SER A 417 -71.22 19.04 13.30
CA SER A 417 -70.83 19.15 14.71
C SER A 417 -72.05 19.13 15.63
N SER A 418 -71.93 18.43 16.76
CA SER A 418 -72.98 18.38 17.80
C SER A 418 -73.32 19.77 18.34
N ASN A 419 -72.35 20.70 18.34
CA ASN A 419 -72.54 22.08 18.80
C ASN A 419 -73.44 22.91 17.87
N ARG A 420 -73.71 22.40 16.66
CA ARG A 420 -74.61 23.04 15.69
C ARG A 420 -75.99 22.39 15.64
N VAL A 421 -76.31 21.43 16.51
CA VAL A 421 -77.63 20.79 16.52
C VAL A 421 -78.69 21.79 17.00
N LEU A 422 -79.72 21.99 16.17
CA LEU A 422 -80.91 22.78 16.50
C LEU A 422 -82.00 21.93 17.14
N GLY A 423 -82.09 20.65 16.74
CA GLY A 423 -83.06 19.71 17.30
C GLY A 423 -82.83 18.30 16.80
N GLN A 424 -83.24 17.32 17.60
CA GLN A 424 -83.13 15.90 17.28
C GLN A 424 -84.45 15.20 17.61
N GLY A 425 -85.01 14.49 16.63
CA GLY A 425 -86.29 13.81 16.78
C GLY A 425 -86.31 12.46 16.07
N GLY A 426 -87.52 11.89 15.90
CA GLY A 426 -87.72 10.61 15.20
C GLY A 426 -87.35 10.67 13.71
N GLN A 427 -87.53 11.81 13.07
CA GLN A 427 -87.29 11.98 11.63
C GLN A 427 -85.84 12.34 11.27
N GLY A 428 -84.98 12.68 12.25
CA GLY A 428 -83.63 13.14 11.93
C GLY A 428 -82.99 14.03 12.98
N THR A 429 -81.84 14.59 12.61
CA THR A 429 -81.15 15.64 13.35
C THR A 429 -81.06 16.87 12.47
N VAL A 430 -81.39 18.05 13.00
CA VAL A 430 -81.33 19.32 12.29
C VAL A 430 -80.12 20.10 12.79
N TYR A 431 -79.28 20.57 11.87
CA TYR A 431 -78.06 21.32 12.16
C TYR A 431 -78.19 22.75 11.64
N LYS A 432 -77.67 23.72 12.41
CA LYS A 432 -77.46 25.09 11.96
C LYS A 432 -76.29 25.12 10.99
N GLY A 433 -76.53 25.58 9.77
CA GLY A 433 -75.54 25.75 8.72
C GLY A 433 -75.30 27.21 8.39
N MET A 434 -74.10 27.55 7.93
CA MET A 434 -73.81 28.81 7.26
C MET A 434 -73.23 28.53 5.87
N LEU A 435 -73.99 28.85 4.83
CA LEU A 435 -73.55 28.71 3.44
C LEU A 435 -72.45 29.74 3.12
N VAL A 436 -71.72 29.53 2.02
CA VAL A 436 -70.57 30.38 1.63
C VAL A 436 -70.99 31.83 1.37
N ASN A 437 -72.23 32.05 0.94
CA ASN A 437 -72.83 33.38 0.74
C ASN A 437 -73.25 34.08 2.05
N GLY A 438 -72.96 33.48 3.22
CA GLY A 438 -73.35 34.02 4.52
C GLY A 438 -74.78 33.67 4.97
N GLN A 439 -75.55 32.98 4.13
CA GLN A 439 -76.92 32.60 4.46
C GLN A 439 -76.94 31.52 5.54
N ILE A 440 -77.69 31.76 6.61
CA ILE A 440 -77.93 30.79 7.68
C ILE A 440 -79.05 29.85 7.25
N VAL A 441 -78.82 28.54 7.36
CA VAL A 441 -79.75 27.49 6.93
C VAL A 441 -79.93 26.43 8.01
N ALA A 442 -81.01 25.67 7.94
CA ALA A 442 -81.23 24.48 8.75
C ALA A 442 -81.05 23.23 7.88
N VAL A 443 -80.03 22.43 8.18
CA VAL A 443 -79.71 21.20 7.44
C VAL A 443 -80.25 19.99 8.19
N LYS A 444 -81.33 19.39 7.69
CA LYS A 444 -81.93 18.17 8.24
C LYS A 444 -81.23 16.94 7.66
N ARG A 445 -80.69 16.11 8.55
CA ARG A 445 -80.12 14.79 8.25
C ARG A 445 -81.04 13.70 8.77
N SER A 446 -81.61 12.92 7.86
CA SER A 446 -82.50 11.80 8.20
C SER A 446 -81.74 10.66 8.89
N LYS A 447 -82.40 9.93 9.80
CA LYS A 447 -81.73 8.90 10.61
C LYS A 447 -81.48 7.59 9.86
N VAL A 448 -82.33 7.17 8.92
CA VAL A 448 -82.12 6.07 7.95
C VAL A 448 -83.12 6.28 6.80
N VAL A 449 -82.72 6.06 5.53
CA VAL A 449 -83.66 5.89 4.41
C VAL A 449 -83.53 4.44 3.96
N ASP A 450 -84.60 3.66 4.16
CA ASP A 450 -84.71 2.33 3.55
C ASP A 450 -85.00 2.50 2.05
N GLU A 451 -84.64 1.54 1.20
CA GLU A 451 -84.86 1.68 -0.25
C GLU A 451 -86.34 1.89 -0.61
N ASP A 452 -87.24 1.32 0.20
CA ASP A 452 -88.70 1.45 0.07
C ASP A 452 -89.23 2.85 0.45
N LYS A 453 -88.44 3.67 1.17
CA LYS A 453 -88.81 5.04 1.60
C LYS A 453 -88.19 6.14 0.73
N LEU A 454 -87.49 5.76 -0.34
CA LEU A 454 -86.86 6.73 -1.23
C LEU A 454 -87.88 7.54 -2.03
N GLU A 455 -88.98 6.92 -2.47
CA GLU A 455 -90.06 7.61 -3.16
C GLU A 455 -90.74 8.64 -2.25
N GLU A 456 -90.94 8.31 -0.97
CA GLU A 456 -91.46 9.26 0.03
C GLU A 456 -90.55 10.49 0.15
N PHE A 457 -89.23 10.29 0.19
CA PHE A 457 -88.26 11.38 0.24
C PHE A 457 -88.30 12.27 -1.02
N ILE A 458 -88.35 11.67 -2.22
CA ILE A 458 -88.42 12.43 -3.47
C ILE A 458 -89.74 13.19 -3.54
N ASN A 459 -90.86 12.57 -3.17
CA ASN A 459 -92.15 13.22 -3.08
C ASN A 459 -92.13 14.37 -2.06
N GLU A 460 -91.50 14.20 -0.90
CA GLU A 460 -91.30 15.26 0.10
C GLU A 460 -90.53 16.45 -0.51
N VAL A 461 -89.40 16.21 -1.19
CA VAL A 461 -88.63 17.29 -1.85
C VAL A 461 -89.47 18.00 -2.91
N VAL A 462 -90.22 17.26 -3.71
CA VAL A 462 -91.01 17.79 -4.84
C VAL A 462 -92.23 18.58 -4.35
N ILE A 463 -92.88 18.13 -3.28
CA ILE A 463 -94.02 18.83 -2.67
C ILE A 463 -93.52 20.08 -1.93
N LEU A 464 -92.51 19.94 -1.07
CA LEU A 464 -91.98 21.05 -0.27
C LEU A 464 -91.30 22.13 -1.11
N SER A 465 -90.73 21.77 -2.26
CA SER A 465 -90.19 22.77 -3.19
C SER A 465 -91.25 23.64 -3.87
N GLN A 466 -92.50 23.15 -3.96
CA GLN A 466 -93.61 23.86 -4.57
C GLN A 466 -94.40 24.70 -3.56
N ILE A 467 -94.17 24.50 -2.25
CA ILE A 467 -94.88 25.21 -1.19
C ILE A 467 -94.10 26.47 -0.82
N ASN A 468 -94.67 27.62 -1.14
CA ASN A 468 -94.18 28.92 -0.67
C ASN A 468 -95.31 29.64 0.06
N HIS A 469 -95.34 29.52 1.39
CA HIS A 469 -96.41 30.08 2.22
C HIS A 469 -95.82 30.68 3.50
N ARG A 470 -96.32 31.85 3.93
CA ARG A 470 -95.80 32.62 5.08
C ARG A 470 -95.72 31.82 6.41
N ASN A 471 -96.57 30.80 6.55
CA ASN A 471 -96.66 29.97 7.76
C ASN A 471 -96.01 28.57 7.60
N ILE A 472 -95.22 28.32 6.55
CA ILE A 472 -94.53 27.05 6.30
C ILE A 472 -93.04 27.34 6.07
N VAL A 473 -92.16 26.61 6.76
CA VAL A 473 -90.71 26.77 6.60
C VAL A 473 -90.29 26.33 5.21
N LYS A 474 -89.66 27.24 4.46
CA LYS A 474 -89.28 27.05 3.06
C LYS A 474 -88.12 26.06 2.90
N LEU A 475 -88.27 25.12 1.97
CA LEU A 475 -87.19 24.26 1.50
C LEU A 475 -86.31 25.03 0.50
N ILE A 476 -85.02 25.16 0.79
CA ILE A 476 -84.03 25.79 -0.09
C ILE A 476 -83.43 24.76 -1.07
N GLY A 477 -83.18 23.55 -0.60
CA GLY A 477 -82.50 22.55 -1.41
C GLY A 477 -82.30 21.20 -0.75
N CYS A 478 -81.55 20.33 -1.42
CA CYS A 478 -81.18 19.02 -0.90
C CYS A 478 -79.76 18.60 -1.31
N CYS A 479 -79.20 17.61 -0.64
CA CYS A 479 -77.95 16.95 -1.05
C CYS A 479 -78.15 15.43 -1.10
N LEU A 480 -77.72 14.84 -2.22
CA LEU A 480 -77.92 13.41 -2.52
C LEU A 480 -76.59 12.64 -2.61
N GLU A 481 -75.44 13.28 -2.39
CA GLU A 481 -74.11 12.65 -2.47
C GLU A 481 -73.71 11.88 -1.20
N THR A 482 -74.56 11.89 -0.17
CA THR A 482 -74.33 11.29 1.16
C THR A 482 -75.03 9.94 1.30
N GLU A 483 -74.65 9.15 2.31
CA GLU A 483 -75.26 7.83 2.56
C GLU A 483 -76.77 7.92 2.81
N VAL A 484 -77.21 8.97 3.49
CA VAL A 484 -78.62 9.37 3.62
C VAL A 484 -78.78 10.77 3.02
N PRO A 485 -79.86 11.05 2.26
CA PRO A 485 -80.14 12.38 1.73
C PRO A 485 -80.22 13.45 2.82
N LEU A 486 -79.87 14.69 2.46
CA LEU A 486 -79.95 15.85 3.34
C LEU A 486 -80.93 16.87 2.76
N LEU A 487 -81.70 17.52 3.62
CA LEU A 487 -82.59 18.62 3.25
C LEU A 487 -82.07 19.92 3.84
N VAL A 488 -82.22 21.01 3.10
CA VAL A 488 -81.74 22.33 3.48
C VAL A 488 -82.93 23.28 3.49
N TYR A 489 -83.24 23.81 4.66
CA TYR A 489 -84.34 24.73 4.91
C TYR A 489 -83.80 26.11 5.27
N GLU A 490 -84.67 27.11 5.18
CA GLU A 490 -84.41 28.40 5.81
C GLU A 490 -84.29 28.26 7.33
N TYR A 491 -83.49 29.14 7.94
CA TYR A 491 -83.31 29.15 9.38
C TYR A 491 -84.32 30.07 10.06
N ILE A 492 -84.99 29.57 11.08
CA ILE A 492 -85.92 30.34 11.93
C ILE A 492 -85.25 30.58 13.28
N SER A 493 -85.18 31.84 13.72
CA SER A 493 -84.37 32.25 14.88
C SER A 493 -85.00 31.98 16.25
N ASN A 494 -86.31 31.79 16.33
CA ASN A 494 -87.08 31.81 17.58
C ASN A 494 -87.52 30.42 18.06
N GLY A 495 -86.90 29.35 17.53
CA GLY A 495 -87.24 27.96 17.84
C GLY A 495 -88.17 27.34 16.83
#